data_AF-A0AA42IZ22-F1
#
_entry.id   AF-A0AA42IZ22-F1
#
_cell.length_a   1.000
_cell.length_b   1.000
_cell.length_c   1.000
_cell.angle_alpha   90.00
_cell.angle_beta   90.00
_cell.angle_gamma   90.00
#
_symmetry.space_group_name_H-M   'P 1'
#
loop_
_entity.id
_entity.type
_entity.pdbx_description
1 polymer ?
#
loop_
_entity_poly.entity_id
_entity_poly.type
_entity_poly.pdbx_seq_one_letter_code
_entity_poly.pdbx_strand_id
1 'polypeptide(L)'
;MKYIDLTLTVRKTNKAYQWAQSQLKKEIVMGHVGTHFDVYDRPNVPLEYMQTRGVLLDVSHVQGKEITSDDVDLDYVKPGDFVLIRTGTIEKHPYGSGLYFRESPVLSWELIEELIDCRVSFIGLDTQDIRRNHEHIEAEKMCEAKGIYVIENLKNLDKIKPDVVCKMLTMWQDDPEATGVRCRVVAVQPEDEE
;
A
#
# COMPACT_ATOMS: atom_id res chain seq x y z
N MET A 1 -9.20 11.50 19.48
CA MET A 1 -8.31 10.99 18.40
C MET A 1 -9.14 10.07 17.52
N LYS A 2 -9.16 10.31 16.21
CA LYS A 2 -9.92 9.50 15.25
C LYS A 2 -9.04 8.36 14.71
N TYR A 3 -9.57 7.14 14.74
CA TYR A 3 -8.93 5.95 14.17
C TYR A 3 -9.60 5.62 12.85
N ILE A 4 -8.80 5.48 11.79
CA ILE A 4 -9.27 5.18 10.44
C ILE A 4 -8.68 3.84 10.04
N ASP A 5 -9.55 2.85 9.89
CA ASP A 5 -9.16 1.54 9.38
C ASP A 5 -8.90 1.62 7.87
N LEU A 6 -7.64 1.43 7.48
CA LEU A 6 -7.23 1.45 6.07
C LEU A 6 -7.18 0.04 5.46
N THR A 7 -7.57 -0.98 6.22
CA THR A 7 -7.41 -2.38 5.84
C THR A 7 -8.60 -2.88 5.03
N LEU A 8 -8.35 -3.37 3.83
CA LEU A 8 -9.32 -4.08 3.01
C LEU A 8 -9.42 -5.55 3.43
N THR A 9 -10.50 -5.88 4.15
CA THR A 9 -10.91 -7.27 4.38
C THR A 9 -11.80 -7.77 3.26
N VAL A 10 -11.44 -8.90 2.66
CA VAL A 10 -12.13 -9.47 1.50
C VAL A 10 -13.03 -10.63 1.92
N ARG A 11 -14.32 -10.56 1.56
CA ARG A 11 -15.29 -11.64 1.83
C ARG A 11 -15.08 -12.82 0.87
N LYS A 12 -15.43 -14.03 1.31
CA LYS A 12 -15.37 -15.27 0.49
C LYS A 12 -16.21 -15.24 -0.79
N THR A 13 -17.18 -14.33 -0.88
CA THR A 13 -18.01 -14.13 -2.07
C THR A 13 -17.35 -13.25 -3.14
N ASN A 14 -16.22 -12.60 -2.84
CA ASN A 14 -15.49 -11.79 -3.79
C ASN A 14 -14.74 -12.69 -4.80
N LYS A 15 -14.71 -12.29 -6.07
CA LYS A 15 -14.09 -13.06 -7.16
C LYS A 15 -12.58 -13.27 -6.96
N ALA A 16 -11.86 -12.26 -6.46
CA ALA A 16 -10.42 -12.37 -6.17
C ALA A 16 -10.16 -13.41 -5.07
N TYR A 17 -10.99 -13.43 -4.03
CA TYR A 17 -10.92 -14.45 -2.98
C TYR A 17 -11.18 -15.85 -3.55
N GLN A 18 -12.25 -16.02 -4.33
CA GLN A 18 -12.60 -17.32 -4.91
C GLN A 18 -11.52 -17.83 -5.87
N TRP A 19 -10.93 -16.93 -6.66
CA TRP A 19 -9.82 -17.25 -7.55
C TRP A 19 -8.57 -17.67 -6.77
N ALA A 20 -8.21 -16.96 -5.69
CA ALA A 20 -7.07 -17.32 -4.84
C ALA A 20 -7.29 -18.70 -4.19
N GLN A 21 -8.52 -18.95 -3.74
CA GLN A 21 -8.91 -20.24 -3.15
C GLN A 21 -8.85 -21.41 -4.15
N SER A 22 -9.00 -21.17 -5.45
CA SER A 22 -8.92 -22.21 -6.48
C SER A 22 -7.49 -22.54 -6.93
N GLN A 23 -6.48 -21.81 -6.48
CA GLN A 23 -5.08 -22.06 -6.86
C GLN A 23 -4.53 -23.32 -6.18
N LEU A 24 -3.58 -24.00 -6.84
CA LEU A 24 -2.90 -25.18 -6.29
C LEU A 24 -2.16 -24.88 -4.99
N LYS A 25 -1.54 -23.70 -4.89
CA LYS A 25 -0.83 -23.19 -3.71
C LYS A 25 -1.67 -22.12 -2.98
N LYS A 26 -2.95 -22.41 -2.76
CA LYS A 26 -3.89 -21.44 -2.17
C LYS A 26 -3.40 -20.87 -0.83
N GLU A 27 -2.65 -21.62 -0.03
CA GLU A 27 -2.14 -21.17 1.27
C GLU A 27 -1.24 -19.94 1.10
N ILE A 28 -0.38 -19.96 0.09
CA ILE A 28 0.51 -18.84 -0.27
C ILE A 28 -0.28 -17.72 -0.96
N VAL A 29 -1.08 -18.05 -1.97
CA VAL A 29 -1.82 -17.05 -2.76
C VAL A 29 -2.85 -16.29 -1.90
N MET A 30 -3.40 -16.91 -0.86
CA MET A 30 -4.30 -16.24 0.08
C MET A 30 -3.64 -15.12 0.91
N GLY A 31 -2.30 -15.10 0.99
CA GLY A 31 -1.53 -13.99 1.56
C GLY A 31 -1.67 -12.68 0.78
N HIS A 32 -1.92 -12.79 -0.53
CA HIS A 32 -2.01 -11.69 -1.51
C HIS A 32 -3.43 -11.11 -1.66
N VAL A 33 -4.36 -11.52 -0.81
CA VAL A 33 -5.77 -11.13 -0.93
C VAL A 33 -6.12 -10.05 0.09
N GLY A 34 -6.58 -8.90 -0.40
CA GLY A 34 -6.89 -7.74 0.42
C GLY A 34 -5.65 -6.90 0.71
N THR A 35 -5.62 -6.20 1.84
CA THR A 35 -4.44 -5.42 2.25
C THR A 35 -3.33 -6.35 2.75
N HIS A 36 -2.18 -6.24 2.10
CA HIS A 36 -0.99 -7.05 2.37
C HIS A 36 0.25 -6.31 1.87
N PHE A 37 1.43 -6.82 2.21
CA PHE A 37 2.67 -6.48 1.53
C PHE A 37 3.36 -7.74 1.06
N ASP A 38 4.04 -7.63 -0.07
CA ASP A 38 4.83 -8.72 -0.62
C ASP A 38 6.24 -8.74 -0.06
N VAL A 39 6.75 -9.97 0.06
CA VAL A 39 8.01 -10.29 0.72
C VAL A 39 8.75 -11.29 -0.14
N TYR A 40 10.03 -11.03 -0.37
CA TYR A 40 10.87 -11.90 -1.18
C TYR A 40 12.11 -12.33 -0.41
N ASP A 41 13.06 -11.42 -0.23
CA ASP A 41 14.40 -11.76 0.27
C ASP A 41 14.60 -11.37 1.75
N ARG A 42 13.71 -10.55 2.32
CA ARG A 42 13.79 -10.01 3.69
C ARG A 42 12.46 -10.15 4.44
N PRO A 43 12.13 -11.35 4.94
CA PRO A 43 10.86 -11.59 5.61
C PRO A 43 10.70 -10.92 6.98
N ASN A 44 11.79 -10.42 7.57
CA ASN A 44 11.76 -9.81 8.90
C ASN A 44 11.62 -8.29 8.78
N VAL A 45 10.38 -7.81 8.74
CA VAL A 45 10.07 -6.38 8.81
C VAL A 45 10.44 -5.86 10.21
N PRO A 46 11.16 -4.72 10.33
CA PRO A 46 11.56 -4.18 11.63
C PRO A 46 10.35 -3.87 12.53
N LEU A 47 10.42 -4.23 13.82
CA LEU A 47 9.29 -4.03 14.76
C LEU A 47 8.97 -2.55 14.99
N GLU A 48 9.95 -1.66 14.86
CA GLU A 48 9.71 -0.21 14.89
C GLU A 48 8.74 0.27 13.80
N TYR A 49 8.59 -0.49 12.70
CA TYR A 49 7.64 -0.16 11.63
C TYR A 49 6.18 -0.41 12.05
N MET A 50 5.94 -1.08 13.18
CA MET A 50 4.59 -1.21 13.73
C MET A 50 3.98 0.14 14.10
N GLN A 51 4.82 1.17 14.32
CA GLN A 51 4.38 2.52 14.59
C GLN A 51 5.25 3.55 13.86
N THR A 52 4.72 4.12 12.78
CA THR A 52 5.43 5.14 12.00
C THR A 52 4.67 6.46 11.97
N ARG A 53 5.35 7.50 11.50
CA ARG A 53 4.71 8.73 11.03
C ARG A 53 4.10 8.45 9.65
N GLY A 54 2.88 8.91 9.42
CA GLY A 54 2.16 8.74 8.15
C GLY A 54 2.02 10.06 7.40
N VAL A 55 2.24 10.03 6.09
CA VAL A 55 2.03 11.18 5.18
C VAL A 55 1.15 10.71 4.03
N LEU A 56 0.09 11.47 3.73
CA LEU A 56 -0.78 11.20 2.59
C LEU A 56 -0.39 12.09 1.41
N LEU A 57 -0.11 11.46 0.27
CA LEU A 57 0.06 12.10 -1.03
C LEU A 57 -1.19 11.80 -1.87
N ASP A 58 -2.02 12.82 -2.08
CA ASP A 58 -3.27 12.67 -2.84
C ASP A 58 -3.06 12.95 -4.34
N VAL A 59 -3.04 11.87 -5.11
CA VAL A 59 -2.89 11.87 -6.57
C VAL A 59 -4.18 11.42 -7.28
N SER A 60 -5.32 11.49 -6.59
CA SER A 60 -6.61 10.99 -7.11
C SER A 60 -7.13 11.75 -8.34
N HIS A 61 -6.53 12.92 -8.59
CA HIS A 61 -6.75 13.79 -9.74
C HIS A 61 -5.93 13.36 -10.97
N VAL A 62 -4.88 12.55 -10.80
CA VAL A 62 -4.03 12.04 -11.90
C VAL A 62 -4.76 10.90 -12.62
N GLN A 63 -4.82 10.95 -13.95
CA GLN A 63 -5.53 9.96 -14.76
C GLN A 63 -4.79 9.60 -16.04
N GLY A 64 -4.83 8.32 -16.42
CA GLY A 64 -4.36 7.84 -17.73
C GLY A 64 -2.84 7.87 -17.93
N LYS A 65 -2.06 8.15 -16.89
CA LYS A 65 -0.59 8.15 -16.89
C LYS A 65 -0.04 7.50 -15.62
N GLU A 66 1.28 7.25 -15.62
CA GLU A 66 2.01 6.93 -14.39
C GLU A 66 2.03 8.15 -13.46
N ILE A 67 2.09 7.90 -12.15
CA ILE A 67 2.24 8.94 -11.13
C ILE A 67 3.74 9.26 -11.04
N THR A 68 4.11 10.51 -11.31
CA THR A 68 5.51 10.96 -11.31
C THR A 68 5.82 11.83 -10.10
N SER A 69 7.10 12.18 -9.90
CA SER A 69 7.51 13.09 -8.82
C SER A 69 6.83 14.46 -8.90
N ASP A 70 6.54 14.94 -10.12
CA ASP A 70 5.77 16.18 -10.34
C ASP A 70 4.32 16.13 -9.83
N ASP A 71 3.76 14.93 -9.62
CA ASP A 71 2.38 14.75 -9.15
C ASP A 71 2.28 14.74 -7.61
N VAL A 72 3.41 14.74 -6.90
CA VAL A 72 3.48 14.63 -5.45
C VAL A 72 4.38 15.68 -4.82
N ASP A 73 4.14 15.98 -3.55
CA ASP A 73 5.01 16.85 -2.75
C ASP A 73 5.79 16.00 -1.73
N LEU A 74 7.07 15.74 -2.04
CA LEU A 74 7.95 14.96 -1.19
C LEU A 74 8.66 15.80 -0.11
N ASP A 75 8.51 17.13 -0.09
CA ASP A 75 9.23 18.00 0.87
C ASP A 75 8.82 17.72 2.33
N TYR A 76 7.61 17.21 2.54
CA TYR A 76 7.08 16.84 3.85
C TYR A 76 7.36 15.39 4.25
N VAL A 77 7.95 14.59 3.36
CA VAL A 77 8.34 13.20 3.60
C VAL A 77 9.68 13.17 4.34
N LYS A 78 9.76 12.31 5.35
CA LYS A 78 10.93 12.13 6.21
C LYS A 78 11.34 10.66 6.24
N PRO A 79 12.63 10.36 6.51
CA PRO A 79 13.08 9.01 6.77
C PRO A 79 12.24 8.31 7.84
N GLY A 80 11.82 7.08 7.56
CA GLY A 80 10.96 6.27 8.43
C GLY A 80 9.46 6.56 8.33
N ASP A 81 9.03 7.45 7.43
CA ASP A 81 7.59 7.66 7.19
C ASP A 81 6.95 6.43 6.53
N PHE A 82 5.66 6.25 6.77
CA PHE A 82 4.77 5.48 5.92
C PHE A 82 4.08 6.47 4.97
N VAL A 83 4.51 6.46 3.71
CA VAL A 83 3.91 7.28 2.66
C VAL A 83 2.70 6.57 2.08
N LEU A 84 1.54 7.18 2.20
CA LEU A 84 0.26 6.70 1.65
C LEU A 84 -0.01 7.46 0.35
N ILE A 85 -0.19 6.76 -0.75
CA ILE A 85 -0.48 7.35 -2.06
C ILE A 85 -1.93 7.02 -2.40
N ARG A 86 -2.79 8.05 -2.36
CA ARG A 86 -4.22 7.91 -2.70
C ARG A 86 -4.41 8.16 -4.19
N THR A 87 -4.72 7.11 -4.94
CA THR A 87 -5.07 7.20 -6.36
C THR A 87 -6.59 7.33 -6.57
N GLY A 88 -7.38 6.99 -5.55
CA GLY A 88 -8.84 6.93 -5.62
C GLY A 88 -9.34 5.73 -6.42
N THR A 89 -8.47 4.80 -6.82
CA THR A 89 -8.85 3.63 -7.63
C THR A 89 -9.83 2.73 -6.89
N ILE A 90 -9.56 2.42 -5.62
CA ILE A 90 -10.45 1.54 -4.83
C ILE A 90 -11.80 2.20 -4.50
N GLU A 91 -11.85 3.53 -4.55
CA GLU A 91 -13.08 4.32 -4.35
C GLU A 91 -13.97 4.25 -5.60
N LYS A 92 -13.34 4.31 -6.79
CA LYS A 92 -14.01 4.30 -8.10
C LYS A 92 -14.40 2.88 -8.55
N HIS A 93 -13.57 1.90 -8.26
CA HIS A 93 -13.72 0.53 -8.76
C HIS A 93 -13.70 -0.48 -7.63
N PRO A 94 -14.71 -1.37 -7.55
CA PRO A 94 -14.71 -2.43 -6.55
C PRO A 94 -13.47 -3.32 -6.67
N TYR A 95 -12.83 -3.63 -5.54
CA TYR A 95 -11.70 -4.57 -5.47
C TYR A 95 -12.03 -5.91 -6.13
N GLY A 96 -11.12 -6.40 -6.96
CA GLY A 96 -11.28 -7.63 -7.73
C GLY A 96 -12.11 -7.47 -9.01
N SER A 97 -12.57 -6.27 -9.35
CA SER A 97 -13.21 -6.00 -10.64
C SER A 97 -12.18 -5.85 -11.77
N GLY A 98 -12.60 -6.14 -13.00
CA GLY A 98 -11.71 -5.97 -14.15
C GLY A 98 -11.28 -4.51 -14.39
N LEU A 99 -12.08 -3.53 -13.97
CA LEU A 99 -11.73 -2.11 -14.06
C LEU A 99 -10.66 -1.76 -13.04
N TYR A 100 -10.79 -2.23 -11.79
CA TYR A 100 -9.76 -2.09 -10.75
C TYR A 100 -8.39 -2.52 -11.27
N PHE A 101 -8.27 -3.71 -11.84
CA PHE A 101 -6.99 -4.20 -12.38
C PHE A 101 -6.47 -3.45 -13.61
N ARG A 102 -7.36 -2.99 -14.51
CA ARG A 102 -6.92 -2.37 -15.77
C ARG A 102 -6.60 -0.89 -15.61
N GLU A 103 -7.40 -0.17 -14.83
CA GLU A 103 -7.38 1.29 -14.73
C GLU A 103 -6.56 1.80 -13.53
N SER A 104 -6.10 0.92 -12.64
CA SER A 104 -5.12 1.29 -11.61
C SER A 104 -3.90 1.96 -12.24
N PRO A 105 -3.55 3.18 -11.80
CA PRO A 105 -2.28 3.80 -12.13
C PRO A 105 -1.14 3.06 -11.40
N VAL A 106 0.07 3.33 -11.84
CA VAL A 106 1.31 2.83 -11.24
C VAL A 106 2.26 4.01 -11.02
N LEU A 107 3.26 3.83 -10.17
CA LEU A 107 4.28 4.86 -9.95
C LEU A 107 5.32 4.83 -11.06
N SER A 108 5.89 5.97 -11.43
CA SER A 108 7.08 6.00 -12.29
C SER A 108 8.29 5.42 -11.55
N TRP A 109 9.27 4.95 -12.31
CA TRP A 109 10.55 4.50 -11.73
C TRP A 109 11.25 5.61 -10.95
N GLU A 110 11.23 6.83 -11.48
CA GLU A 110 11.77 8.03 -10.83
C GLU A 110 11.15 8.26 -9.44
N LEU A 111 9.82 8.21 -9.32
CA LEU A 111 9.16 8.41 -8.03
C LEU A 111 9.50 7.28 -7.04
N ILE A 112 9.63 6.04 -7.52
CA ILE A 112 10.05 4.91 -6.68
C ILE A 112 11.48 5.14 -6.14
N GLU A 113 12.39 5.57 -7.01
CA GLU A 113 13.78 5.88 -6.63
C GLU A 113 13.84 7.03 -5.61
N GLU A 114 13.04 8.08 -5.79
CA GLU A 114 12.96 9.19 -4.82
C GLU A 114 12.42 8.75 -3.46
N LEU A 115 11.36 7.93 -3.43
CA LEU A 115 10.83 7.36 -2.17
C LEU A 115 11.87 6.48 -1.46
N ILE A 116 12.68 5.74 -2.23
CA ILE A 116 13.81 4.98 -1.71
C ILE A 116 14.87 5.90 -1.10
N ASP A 117 15.22 6.98 -1.79
CA ASP A 117 16.21 7.95 -1.32
C ASP A 117 15.73 8.72 -0.08
N CYS A 118 14.41 8.96 0.05
CA CYS A 118 13.78 9.45 1.26
C CYS A 118 13.86 8.48 2.44
N ARG A 119 14.17 7.19 2.21
CA ARG A 119 14.27 6.11 3.22
C ARG A 119 12.99 5.95 4.04
N VAL A 120 11.85 5.93 3.35
CA VAL A 120 10.54 5.66 3.96
C VAL A 120 10.48 4.20 4.46
N SER A 121 9.64 3.91 5.45
CA SER A 121 9.43 2.55 5.96
C SER A 121 8.48 1.75 5.08
N PHE A 122 7.40 2.40 4.62
CA PHE A 122 6.37 1.79 3.79
C PHE A 122 5.91 2.73 2.69
N ILE A 123 5.57 2.15 1.54
CA ILE A 123 4.82 2.81 0.46
C ILE A 123 3.45 2.14 0.40
N GLY A 124 2.39 2.89 0.67
CA GLY A 124 1.01 2.39 0.73
C GLY A 124 0.21 2.82 -0.47
N LEU A 125 -0.42 1.86 -1.14
CA LEU A 125 -1.23 2.11 -2.33
C LEU A 125 -2.66 1.62 -2.12
N ASP A 126 -3.64 2.33 -2.68
CA ASP A 126 -5.01 1.83 -2.84
C ASP A 126 -5.22 1.02 -4.13
N THR A 127 -4.12 0.73 -4.85
CA THR A 127 -4.05 -0.15 -6.02
C THR A 127 -3.40 -1.49 -5.67
N GLN A 128 -3.43 -2.42 -6.61
CA GLN A 128 -2.93 -3.78 -6.46
C GLN A 128 -1.51 -4.02 -6.94
N ASP A 129 -0.86 -3.00 -7.50
CA ASP A 129 0.53 -3.11 -7.91
C ASP A 129 1.18 -1.72 -7.87
N ILE A 130 2.47 -1.66 -7.50
CA ILE A 130 3.31 -0.46 -7.63
C ILE A 130 3.76 -0.17 -9.07
N ARG A 131 3.93 -1.22 -9.89
CA ARG A 131 4.33 -1.22 -11.32
C ARG A 131 3.55 -2.29 -12.07
N ARG A 132 3.61 -2.34 -13.41
CA ARG A 132 2.82 -3.34 -14.18
C ARG A 132 3.60 -4.62 -14.46
N ASN A 133 2.92 -5.76 -14.36
CA ASN A 133 3.44 -7.07 -14.78
C ASN A 133 4.78 -7.40 -14.09
N HIS A 134 5.81 -7.80 -14.85
CA HIS A 134 7.11 -8.16 -14.29
C HIS A 134 7.81 -7.03 -13.52
N GLU A 135 7.56 -5.77 -13.88
CA GLU A 135 8.16 -4.60 -13.21
C GLU A 135 7.66 -4.44 -11.77
N HIS A 136 6.48 -4.99 -11.43
CA HIS A 136 5.95 -4.98 -10.06
C HIS A 136 6.94 -5.64 -9.09
N ILE A 137 7.32 -6.88 -9.38
CA ILE A 137 8.26 -7.66 -8.57
C ILE A 137 9.64 -6.99 -8.54
N GLU A 138 10.07 -6.41 -9.66
CA GLU A 138 11.37 -5.70 -9.73
C GLU A 138 11.39 -4.46 -8.83
N ALA A 139 10.33 -3.66 -8.85
CA ALA A 139 10.20 -2.48 -8.00
C ALA A 139 10.11 -2.84 -6.52
N GLU A 140 9.30 -3.82 -6.15
CA GLU A 140 9.19 -4.23 -4.75
C GLU A 140 10.50 -4.80 -4.20
N LYS A 141 11.23 -5.60 -4.98
CA LYS A 141 12.56 -6.08 -4.58
C LYS A 141 13.57 -4.95 -4.43
N MET A 142 13.50 -3.92 -5.28
CA MET A 142 14.34 -2.73 -5.17
C MET A 142 14.07 -2.00 -3.85
N CYS A 143 12.80 -1.81 -3.50
CA CYS A 143 12.37 -1.25 -2.20
C CYS A 143 12.83 -2.13 -1.02
N GLU A 144 12.57 -3.44 -1.09
CA GLU A 144 12.89 -4.40 -0.03
C GLU A 144 14.39 -4.48 0.25
N ALA A 145 15.22 -4.42 -0.80
CA ALA A 145 16.68 -4.34 -0.69
C ALA A 145 17.18 -3.13 0.11
N LYS A 146 16.33 -2.10 0.28
CA LYS A 146 16.57 -0.90 1.09
C LYS A 146 15.81 -0.90 2.42
N GLY A 147 15.07 -1.98 2.73
CA GLY A 147 14.28 -2.12 3.94
C GLY A 147 12.95 -1.38 3.89
N ILE A 148 12.41 -1.20 2.68
CA ILE A 148 11.15 -0.52 2.39
C ILE A 148 10.16 -1.56 1.86
N TYR A 149 8.93 -1.56 2.36
CA TYR A 149 7.92 -2.54 1.94
C TYR A 149 6.71 -1.84 1.33
N VAL A 150 6.14 -2.44 0.28
CA VAL A 150 4.95 -1.90 -0.40
C VAL A 150 3.72 -2.55 0.19
N ILE A 151 2.77 -1.75 0.68
CA ILE A 151 1.48 -2.24 1.17
C ILE A 151 0.40 -1.87 0.16
N GLU A 152 -0.32 -2.88 -0.32
CA GLU A 152 -1.28 -2.74 -1.39
C GLU A 152 -2.73 -2.76 -0.92
N ASN A 153 -3.62 -2.37 -1.83
CA ASN A 153 -5.07 -2.50 -1.69
C ASN A 153 -5.60 -1.81 -0.42
N LEU A 154 -4.97 -0.72 0.01
CA LEU A 154 -5.47 0.12 1.10
C LEU A 154 -6.83 0.74 0.72
N LYS A 155 -7.65 1.03 1.72
CA LYS A 155 -8.95 1.70 1.55
C LYS A 155 -9.07 2.88 2.50
N ASN A 156 -10.14 3.67 2.33
CA ASN A 156 -10.48 4.78 3.21
C ASN A 156 -9.41 5.89 3.28
N LEU A 157 -8.52 5.99 2.28
CA LEU A 157 -7.51 7.05 2.25
C LEU A 157 -8.16 8.44 2.12
N ASP A 158 -9.35 8.52 1.50
CA ASP A 158 -10.22 9.71 1.45
C ASP A 158 -10.65 10.25 2.83
N LYS A 159 -10.56 9.42 3.88
CA LYS A 159 -10.97 9.82 5.23
C LYS A 159 -9.85 10.47 6.02
N ILE A 160 -8.62 10.38 5.52
CA ILE A 160 -7.47 11.07 6.10
C ILE A 160 -7.54 12.53 5.67
N LYS A 161 -7.37 13.43 6.63
CA LYS A 161 -7.38 14.88 6.33
C LYS A 161 -6.17 15.22 5.45
N PRO A 162 -6.34 16.02 4.38
CA PRO A 162 -5.21 16.62 3.68
C PRO A 162 -4.27 17.34 4.65
N ASP A 163 -2.98 17.33 4.36
CA ASP A 163 -1.91 18.01 5.12
C ASP A 163 -1.76 17.60 6.59
N VAL A 164 -2.49 16.56 7.04
CA VAL A 164 -2.36 16.02 8.39
C VAL A 164 -1.38 14.87 8.41
N VAL A 165 -0.32 15.06 9.21
CA VAL A 165 0.56 13.99 9.60
C VAL A 165 -0.17 13.03 10.53
N CYS A 166 -0.28 11.77 10.11
CA CYS A 166 -0.89 10.72 10.90
C CYS A 166 0.14 10.01 11.78
N LYS A 167 -0.33 9.40 12.87
CA LYS A 167 0.36 8.25 13.46
C LYS A 167 -0.19 6.99 12.80
N MET A 168 0.69 6.15 12.27
CA MET A 168 0.31 4.88 11.66
C MET A 168 0.52 3.74 12.63
N LEU A 169 -0.41 2.79 12.62
CA LEU A 169 -0.31 1.52 13.33
C LEU A 169 -0.43 0.41 12.29
N THR A 170 0.66 -0.31 12.08
CA THR A 170 0.74 -1.40 11.09
C THR A 170 1.05 -2.69 11.83
N MET A 171 0.14 -3.66 11.80
CA MET A 171 0.31 -4.94 12.49
C MET A 171 0.31 -6.06 11.45
N TRP A 172 1.25 -6.98 11.57
CA TRP A 172 1.34 -8.17 10.73
C TRP A 172 1.73 -9.37 11.58
N GLN A 173 1.71 -10.55 10.97
CA GLN A 173 2.24 -11.76 11.57
C GLN A 173 3.33 -12.29 10.66
N ASP A 174 4.53 -12.48 11.21
CA ASP A 174 5.62 -13.09 10.46
C ASP A 174 5.25 -14.51 10.07
N ASP A 175 5.48 -14.84 8.81
CA ASP A 175 5.34 -16.18 8.25
C ASP A 175 6.54 -16.43 7.32
N PRO A 176 7.53 -17.25 7.75
CA PRO A 176 8.74 -17.50 6.98
C PRO A 176 8.50 -18.15 5.60
N GLU A 177 7.32 -18.73 5.37
CA GLU A 177 6.96 -19.38 4.11
C GLU A 177 6.04 -18.51 3.23
N ALA A 178 5.55 -17.38 3.74
CA ALA A 178 4.68 -16.49 2.99
C ALA A 178 5.48 -15.61 2.04
N THR A 179 4.94 -15.41 0.84
CA THR A 179 5.42 -14.39 -0.12
C THR A 179 4.55 -13.14 -0.13
N GLY A 180 3.39 -13.19 0.54
CA GLY A 180 2.49 -12.07 0.74
C GLY A 180 1.96 -12.11 2.17
N VAL A 181 2.18 -11.04 2.93
CA VAL A 181 1.90 -10.95 4.35
C VAL A 181 0.73 -9.99 4.56
N ARG A 182 -0.40 -10.55 5.00
CA ARG A 182 -1.57 -9.74 5.34
C ARG A 182 -1.28 -8.87 6.55
N CYS A 183 -1.72 -7.63 6.49
CA CYS A 183 -1.49 -6.67 7.56
C CYS A 183 -2.76 -5.87 7.91
N ARG A 184 -2.78 -5.34 9.12
CA ARG A 184 -3.78 -4.41 9.63
C ARG A 184 -3.14 -3.02 9.66
N VAL A 185 -3.70 -2.10 8.89
CA VAL A 185 -3.22 -0.71 8.82
C VAL A 185 -4.29 0.22 9.37
N VAL A 186 -3.91 1.06 10.34
CA VAL A 186 -4.78 2.06 10.95
C VAL A 186 -4.05 3.41 10.98
N ALA A 187 -4.68 4.44 10.44
CA ALA A 187 -4.26 5.82 10.64
C ALA A 187 -4.92 6.40 11.89
N VAL A 188 -4.15 7.15 12.68
CA VAL A 188 -4.61 7.89 13.85
C VAL A 188 -4.34 9.37 13.61
N GLN A 189 -5.40 10.16 13.64
CA GLN A 189 -5.34 11.62 13.42
C GLN A 189 -6.19 12.37 14.46
N PRO A 190 -6.02 13.70 14.60
CA PRO A 190 -6.91 14.51 15.43
C PRO A 190 -8.39 14.40 14.99
N GLU A 191 -9.31 14.53 15.95
CA GLU A 191 -10.74 14.66 15.64
C GLU A 191 -11.03 15.99 14.93
N ASP A 192 -12.22 16.12 14.36
CA ASP A 192 -12.72 17.41 13.91
C ASP A 192 -12.97 18.27 15.15
N GLU A 193 -12.49 19.51 15.17
CA GLU A 193 -12.94 20.48 16.18
C GLU A 193 -14.40 20.82 15.84
N GLU A 194 -15.31 20.58 16.79
CA GLU A 194 -16.76 20.89 16.66
C GLU A 194 -17.03 22.39 16.57
#